data_AF-A0A9D5ZLX1-F1
#
_entry.id   AF-A0A9D5ZLX1-F1
#
_cell.length_a   1.000
_cell.length_b   1.000
_cell.length_c   1.000
_cell.angle_alpha   90.00
_cell.angle_beta   90.00
_cell.angle_gamma   90.00
#
_symmetry.space_group_name_H-M   'P 1'
#
loop_
_entity.id
_entity.type
_entity.pdbx_description
1 polymer ?
#
loop_
_entity_poly.entity_id
_entity_poly.type
_entity_poly.pdbx_seq_one_letter_code
_entity_poly.pdbx_strand_id
1 'polypeptide(L)'
;MKIFHHHIYEYKKGLRDLVLCTMDSANQLLIEQKLDLNNIAFIIWPLNNNKINVFFGHLSCVNVIKCFRKNSLQQLTVEEDFILGIMLGYNRTLQCERYLQRKKKATALAKIQYLTGHNKKWID
;
A
#
# COMPACT_ATOMS: atom_id res chain seq x y z
N MET A 1 16.93 2.65 11.67
CA MET A 1 16.75 4.12 11.55
C MET A 1 17.49 4.80 10.39
N LYS A 2 18.70 4.39 9.96
CA LYS A 2 19.42 5.08 8.85
C LYS A 2 18.60 5.18 7.55
N ILE A 3 17.99 4.07 7.12
CA ILE A 3 17.14 4.01 5.92
C ILE A 3 15.94 4.96 6.02
N PHE A 4 15.29 5.01 7.18
CA PHE A 4 14.17 5.92 7.44
C PHE A 4 14.55 7.41 7.28
N HIS A 5 15.71 7.82 7.79
CA HIS A 5 16.21 9.18 7.61
C HIS A 5 16.49 9.50 6.14
N HIS A 6 17.05 8.53 5.41
CA HIS A 6 17.27 8.66 3.98
C HIS A 6 15.94 8.88 3.24
N HIS A 7 14.89 8.13 3.58
CA HIS A 7 13.59 8.32 2.97
C HIS A 7 12.94 9.68 3.28
N ILE A 8 13.11 10.22 4.49
CA ILE A 8 12.67 11.58 4.81
C ILE A 8 13.40 12.60 3.91
N TYR A 9 14.71 12.42 3.71
CA TYR A 9 15.48 13.28 2.83
C TYR A 9 14.99 13.22 1.37
N GLU A 10 14.78 12.02 0.84
CA GLU A 10 14.24 11.81 -0.51
C GLU A 10 12.86 12.47 -0.71
N TYR A 11 11.97 12.30 0.28
CA TYR A 11 10.66 12.95 0.27
C TYR A 11 10.79 14.48 0.24
N LYS A 12 11.63 15.06 1.10
CA LYS A 12 11.87 16.51 1.12
C LYS A 12 12.49 17.06 -0.16
N LYS A 13 13.14 16.22 -0.96
CA LYS A 13 13.65 16.59 -2.30
C LYS A 13 12.59 16.48 -3.41
N GLY A 14 11.38 16.03 -3.09
CA GLY A 14 10.27 15.91 -4.05
C GLY A 14 10.40 14.70 -4.98
N LEU A 15 11.12 13.65 -4.58
CA LEU A 15 11.29 12.45 -5.41
C LEU A 15 10.00 11.62 -5.56
N ARG A 16 9.10 11.69 -4.58
CA ARG A 16 7.81 10.99 -4.54
C ARG A 16 6.90 11.64 -3.51
N ASP A 17 5.58 11.55 -3.74
CA ASP A 17 4.57 12.16 -2.87
C ASP A 17 4.26 11.31 -1.64
N LEU A 18 4.52 10.00 -1.70
CA LEU A 18 4.34 9.05 -0.61
C LEU A 18 5.55 8.13 -0.48
N VAL A 19 5.90 7.81 0.76
CA VAL A 19 6.88 6.78 1.11
C VAL A 19 6.18 5.68 1.88
N LEU A 20 6.54 4.44 1.58
CA LEU A 20 6.25 3.27 2.40
C LEU A 20 7.57 2.67 2.88
N CYS A 21 7.73 2.48 4.19
CA CYS A 21 8.83 1.68 4.74
C CYS A 21 8.33 0.72 5.82
N THR A 22 8.88 -0.50 5.83
CA THR A 22 8.63 -1.48 6.90
C THR A 22 9.69 -1.33 7.99
N MET A 23 9.26 -1.13 9.22
CA MET A 23 10.12 -0.85 10.36
C MET A 23 9.78 -1.77 11.53
N ASP A 24 10.67 -1.84 12.51
CA ASP A 24 10.38 -2.55 13.75
C ASP A 24 9.42 -1.74 14.63
N SER A 25 8.38 -2.39 15.15
CA SER A 25 7.37 -1.80 16.03
C SER A 25 7.98 -1.15 17.27
N ALA A 26 9.13 -1.63 17.77
CA ALA A 26 9.85 -1.03 18.89
C ALA A 26 10.30 0.43 18.60
N ASN A 27 10.40 0.82 17.33
CA ASN A 27 10.79 2.18 16.93
C ASN A 27 9.59 3.10 16.67
N GLN A 28 8.35 2.65 16.85
CA GLN A 28 7.15 3.40 16.47
C GLN A 28 7.13 4.82 17.06
N LEU A 29 7.31 4.94 18.37
CA LEU A 29 7.29 6.24 19.05
C LEU A 29 8.33 7.22 18.47
N LEU A 30 9.54 6.73 18.20
CA LEU A 30 10.62 7.54 17.65
C LEU A 30 10.35 7.95 16.19
N ILE A 31 9.69 7.08 15.42
CA ILE A 31 9.25 7.36 14.05
C ILE A 31 8.19 8.46 14.04
N GLU A 32 7.14 8.34 14.86
CA GLU A 32 6.06 9.32 14.98
C GLU A 32 6.61 10.70 15.36
N GLN A 33 7.40 10.77 16.45
CA GLN A 33 8.07 12.00 16.88
C GLN A 33 8.89 12.64 15.76
N LYS A 34 9.62 11.83 14.97
CA LYS A 34 10.43 12.36 13.89
C LYS A 34 9.57 12.92 12.76
N LEU A 35 8.47 12.27 12.40
CA LEU A 35 7.57 12.74 11.34
C LEU A 35 6.84 14.02 11.76
N ASP A 36 6.38 14.08 13.01
CA ASP A 36 5.76 15.27 13.61
C ASP A 36 6.73 16.46 13.62
N LEU A 37 7.97 16.26 14.08
CA LEU A 37 9.02 17.30 14.04
C LEU A 37 9.32 17.83 12.64
N ASN A 38 9.02 17.04 11.60
CA ASN A 38 9.22 17.43 10.21
C ASN A 38 7.93 17.91 9.54
N ASN A 39 6.80 17.98 10.26
CA ASN A 39 5.46 18.29 9.75
C ASN A 39 5.08 17.42 8.55
N ILE A 40 5.36 16.11 8.62
CA ILE A 40 5.06 15.15 7.56
C ILE A 40 3.86 14.31 7.98
N ALA A 41 2.80 14.31 7.18
CA ALA A 41 1.64 13.48 7.44
C ALA A 41 2.00 11.99 7.33
N PHE A 42 1.38 11.14 8.15
CA PHE A 42 1.63 9.71 8.13
C PHE A 42 0.43 8.85 8.59
N ILE A 43 0.54 7.56 8.31
CA ILE A 43 -0.30 6.49 8.86
C ILE A 43 0.55 5.24 9.08
N ILE A 44 0.27 4.52 10.17
CA ILE A 44 0.97 3.28 10.52
C ILE A 44 0.01 2.12 10.42
N TRP A 45 0.40 1.07 9.70
CA TRP A 45 -0.31 -0.21 9.65
C TRP A 45 0.50 -1.26 10.43
N PRO A 46 -0.06 -1.84 11.49
CA PRO A 46 0.60 -2.92 12.20
C PRO A 46 0.69 -4.17 11.33
N LEU A 47 1.81 -4.87 11.40
CA LEU A 47 2.02 -6.17 10.76
C LEU A 47 2.26 -7.24 11.82
N ASN A 48 2.14 -8.49 11.41
CA ASN A 48 2.59 -9.61 12.23
C ASN A 48 4.12 -9.56 12.39
N ASN A 49 4.65 -10.17 13.46
CA ASN A 49 6.09 -10.30 13.75
C ASN A 49 6.81 -9.00 14.17
N ASN A 50 6.18 -8.18 15.01
CA ASN A 50 6.77 -6.94 15.56
C ASN A 50 7.22 -5.95 14.48
N LYS A 51 6.57 -5.96 13.31
CA LYS A 51 6.81 -5.02 12.23
C LYS A 51 5.63 -4.07 12.04
N ILE A 52 5.92 -2.91 11.50
CA ILE A 52 4.94 -1.91 11.13
C ILE A 52 5.25 -1.42 9.72
N ASN A 53 4.22 -1.17 8.93
CA ASN A 53 4.32 -0.38 7.72
C ASN A 53 4.05 1.07 8.06
N VAL A 54 5.02 1.94 7.79
CA VAL A 54 4.92 3.37 7.99
C VAL A 54 4.74 4.00 6.62
N PHE A 55 3.59 4.60 6.40
CA PHE A 55 3.32 5.43 5.23
C PHE A 55 3.44 6.88 5.63
N PHE A 56 4.24 7.67 4.92
CA PHE A 56 4.38 9.08 5.19
C PHE A 56 4.61 9.89 3.92
N GLY A 57 4.16 11.14 3.90
CA GLY A 57 4.32 12.02 2.75
C GLY A 57 3.28 13.13 2.70
N HIS A 58 2.82 13.45 1.49
CA HIS A 58 1.82 14.48 1.27
C HIS A 58 0.49 14.10 1.93
N LEU A 59 -0.18 15.07 2.57
CA LEU A 59 -1.41 14.83 3.34
C LEU A 59 -2.50 14.15 2.50
N SER A 60 -2.71 14.59 1.26
CA SER A 60 -3.70 13.98 0.36
C SER A 60 -3.38 12.51 0.08
N CYS A 61 -2.11 12.15 -0.12
CA CYS A 61 -1.71 10.77 -0.36
C CYS A 61 -1.95 9.90 0.88
N VAL A 62 -1.62 10.40 2.08
CA VAL A 62 -1.89 9.72 3.34
C VAL A 62 -3.40 9.52 3.56
N ASN A 63 -4.22 10.51 3.20
CA ASN A 63 -5.68 10.39 3.29
C ASN A 63 -6.24 9.36 2.31
N VAL A 64 -5.67 9.22 1.11
CA VAL A 64 -6.03 8.13 0.19
C VAL A 64 -5.73 6.76 0.82
N ILE A 65 -4.58 6.58 1.49
CA ILE A 65 -4.26 5.32 2.20
C ILE A 65 -5.26 5.03 3.31
N LYS A 66 -5.70 6.04 4.06
CA LYS A 66 -6.77 5.90 5.07
C LYS A 66 -8.08 5.39 4.47
N CYS A 67 -8.40 5.80 3.24
CA CYS A 67 -9.63 5.39 2.55
C CYS A 67 -9.64 3.92 2.10
N PHE A 68 -8.48 3.25 1.96
CA PHE A 68 -8.43 1.85 1.57
C PHE A 68 -9.12 0.93 2.61
N ARG A 69 -9.22 1.37 3.88
CA ARG A 69 -9.87 0.62 4.98
C ARG A 69 -9.34 -0.83 5.09
N LYS A 70 -8.04 -1.02 4.81
CA LYS A 70 -7.32 -2.29 4.94
C LYS A 70 -6.15 -2.15 5.91
N ASN A 71 -5.72 -3.27 6.48
CA ASN A 71 -4.54 -3.36 7.34
C ASN A 71 -3.40 -4.16 6.69
N SER A 72 -3.54 -4.51 5.40
CA SER A 72 -2.54 -5.28 4.67
C SER A 72 -2.53 -4.93 3.18
N LEU A 73 -1.33 -4.79 2.63
CA LEU A 73 -1.10 -4.58 1.19
C LEU A 73 -1.65 -5.72 0.33
N GLN A 74 -1.75 -6.93 0.89
CA GLN A 74 -2.26 -8.10 0.16
C GLN A 74 -3.77 -8.02 -0.10
N GLN A 75 -4.49 -7.18 0.66
CA GLN A 75 -5.94 -7.03 0.56
C GLN A 75 -6.35 -5.89 -0.38
N LEU A 76 -5.40 -5.21 -1.00
CA LEU A 76 -5.67 -4.13 -1.93
C LEU A 76 -6.31 -4.67 -3.21
N THR A 77 -7.35 -3.99 -3.65
CA THR A 77 -7.92 -4.14 -5.00
C THR A 77 -6.88 -3.77 -6.05
N VAL A 78 -7.15 -4.13 -7.30
CA VAL A 78 -6.25 -3.81 -8.41
C VAL A 78 -6.18 -2.31 -8.66
N GLU A 79 -7.27 -1.58 -8.42
CA GLU A 79 -7.35 -0.12 -8.47
C GLU A 79 -6.54 0.53 -7.33
N GLU A 80 -6.68 0.05 -6.10
CA GLU A 80 -5.93 0.58 -4.95
C GLU A 80 -4.42 0.33 -5.07
N ASP A 81 -4.00 -0.85 -5.56
CA ASP A 81 -2.58 -1.15 -5.85
C ASP A 81 -2.01 -0.23 -6.94
N PHE A 82 -2.84 0.10 -7.95
CA PHE A 82 -2.44 1.05 -8.98
C PHE A 82 -2.21 2.44 -8.38
N ILE A 83 -3.19 2.96 -7.64
CA ILE A 83 -3.13 4.28 -6.99
C ILE A 83 -1.93 4.35 -6.04
N LEU A 84 -1.72 3.31 -5.22
CA LEU A 84 -0.57 3.23 -4.33
C LEU A 84 0.76 3.31 -5.10
N GLY A 85 0.92 2.53 -6.17
CA GLY A 85 2.15 2.53 -6.96
C GLY A 85 2.46 3.89 -7.59
N ILE A 86 1.43 4.61 -8.06
CA ILE A 86 1.60 5.98 -8.57
C ILE A 86 2.09 6.93 -7.47
N MET A 87 1.47 6.91 -6.28
CA MET A 87 1.88 7.77 -5.15
C MET A 87 3.29 7.46 -4.65
N LEU A 88 3.73 6.20 -4.75
CA LEU A 88 5.10 5.78 -4.42
C LEU A 88 6.14 6.18 -5.48
N GLY A 89 5.71 6.72 -6.63
CA GLY A 89 6.59 7.19 -7.70
C GLY A 89 7.00 6.10 -8.70
N TYR A 90 6.26 4.99 -8.79
CA TYR A 90 6.53 3.98 -9.82
C TYR A 90 6.22 4.50 -11.23
N ASN A 91 6.91 3.93 -12.21
CA ASN A 91 6.69 4.27 -13.61
C ASN A 91 5.23 3.99 -14.01
N ARG A 92 4.58 5.00 -14.62
CA ARG A 92 3.17 4.96 -15.02
C ARG A 92 2.86 3.83 -16.00
N THR A 93 3.69 3.65 -17.03
CA THR A 93 3.49 2.62 -18.05
C THR A 93 3.59 1.22 -17.44
N LEU A 94 4.59 0.98 -16.59
CA LEU A 94 4.74 -0.30 -15.88
C LEU A 94 3.57 -0.57 -14.92
N GLN A 95 3.05 0.45 -14.25
CA GLN A 95 1.85 0.34 -13.43
C GLN A 95 0.60 0.01 -14.28
N CYS A 96 0.47 0.58 -15.48
CA CYS A 96 -0.63 0.24 -16.40
C CYS A 96 -0.56 -1.22 -16.83
N GLU A 97 0.63 -1.70 -17.20
CA GLU A 97 0.85 -3.11 -17.57
C GLU A 97 0.49 -4.05 -16.41
N ARG A 98 1.01 -3.75 -15.20
CA ARG A 98 0.70 -4.50 -13.97
C ARG A 98 -0.80 -4.51 -13.68
N TYR A 99 -1.48 -3.37 -13.80
CA TYR A 99 -2.92 -3.26 -13.60
C TYR A 99 -3.69 -4.17 -14.56
N LEU A 100 -3.41 -4.08 -15.87
CA LEU A 100 -4.09 -4.89 -16.89
C LEU A 100 -3.86 -6.39 -16.66
N GLN A 101 -2.65 -6.79 -16.28
CA GLN A 101 -2.33 -8.19 -15.95
C GLN A 101 -3.13 -8.68 -14.74
N ARG A 102 -3.16 -7.89 -13.65
CA ARG A 102 -3.91 -8.25 -12.44
C ARG A 102 -5.42 -8.26 -12.67
N LYS A 103 -5.96 -7.33 -13.46
CA LYS A 103 -7.38 -7.27 -13.82
C LYS A 103 -7.81 -8.53 -14.58
N LYS A 104 -7.03 -8.95 -15.59
CA LYS A 104 -7.28 -10.20 -16.35
C LYS A 104 -7.32 -11.42 -15.42
N LYS A 105 -6.34 -11.53 -14.49
CA LYS A 105 -6.29 -12.62 -13.51
C LYS A 105 -7.51 -12.61 -12.58
N ALA A 106 -7.90 -11.45 -12.06
CA ALA A 106 -9.06 -11.31 -11.19
C ALA A 106 -10.36 -11.74 -11.90
N THR A 107 -10.54 -11.33 -13.15
CA THR A 107 -11.71 -11.74 -13.97
C THR A 107 -11.72 -13.25 -14.22
N ALA A 108 -10.56 -13.85 -14.53
CA ALA A 108 -10.46 -15.29 -14.74
C ALA A 108 -10.82 -16.08 -13.46
N LEU A 109 -10.33 -15.65 -12.29
CA LEU A 109 -10.66 -16.25 -11.00
C LEU A 109 -12.16 -16.15 -10.69
N ALA A 110 -12.77 -14.99 -10.93
CA ALA A 110 -14.21 -14.79 -10.74
C ALA A 110 -15.03 -15.73 -11.63
N LYS A 111 -14.60 -15.93 -12.89
CA LYS A 111 -15.25 -16.88 -13.81
C LYS A 111 -15.15 -18.32 -13.34
N ILE A 112 -13.97 -18.75 -12.86
CA ILE A 112 -13.78 -20.09 -12.30
C ILE A 112 -14.69 -20.29 -11.09
N GLN A 113 -14.72 -19.33 -10.16
CA GLN A 113 -15.54 -19.41 -8.95
C GLN A 113 -17.04 -19.47 -9.27
N TYR A 114 -17.50 -18.73 -10.28
CA TYR A 114 -18.87 -18.83 -10.77
C TYR A 114 -19.19 -20.24 -11.29
N LEU A 115 -18.33 -20.82 -12.12
CA LEU A 115 -18.54 -22.14 -12.72
C LEU A 115 -18.48 -23.28 -11.68
N THR A 116 -17.57 -23.21 -10.71
CA THR A 116 -17.46 -24.23 -9.65
C THR A 116 -18.54 -24.12 -8.59
N GLY A 117 -19.04 -22.91 -8.31
CA GLY A 117 -20.16 -22.68 -7.38
C GLY A 117 -21.52 -23.17 -7.91
N HIS A 118 -21.72 -23.17 -9.24
CA HIS A 118 -22.97 -23.66 -9.86
C HIS A 118 -23.04 -25.18 -10.00
N ASN A 119 -21.90 -25.88 -9.98
CA ASN A 119 -21.85 -27.35 -10.13
C ASN A 119 -22.21 -28.12 -8.84
N LYS A 120 -22.38 -27.44 -7.69
CA LYS A 120 -22.82 -28.06 -6.42
C LYS A 120 -24.34 -28.11 -6.22
N LYS A 121 -25.14 -27.57 -7.15
CA LYS A 121 -26.61 -27.45 -7.01
C LYS A 121 -27.41 -28.52 -7.78
N TRP A 122 -26.76 -29.53 -8.36
CA TRP A 122 -27.42 -30.56 -9.20
C TRP A 122 -27.08 -31.99 -8.77
N ILE A 123 -26.67 -32.20 -7.52
CA ILE A 123 -26.54 -33.52 -6.92
C ILE A 123 -27.37 -33.53 -5.64
N ASP A 124 -28.69 -33.48 -5.81
CA ASP A 124 -29.70 -33.92 -4.84
C ASP A 124 -30.56 -34.98 -5.54
#